data_AF-A0A520GXU5-F1
#
_entry.id   AF-A0A520GXU5-F1
#
_cell.length_a   1.000
_cell.length_b   1.000
_cell.length_c   1.000
_cell.angle_alpha   90.00
_cell.angle_beta   90.00
_cell.angle_gamma   90.00
#
_symmetry.space_group_name_H-M   'P 1'
#
loop_
_entity.id
_entity.type
_entity.pdbx_description
1 polymer ?
#
loop_
_entity_poly.entity_id
_entity_poly.type
_entity_poly.pdbx_seq_one_letter_code
_entity_poly.pdbx_strand_id
1 'polypeptide(L)'
;MNALDLPQLLALAAALGWASGVRLYLVVLLTGLAGHFGWVPLPGGLQLLAHPVVLAASGFMVFVEFCADKIPGLDSLWDLVHTAIRIPAGAALAAGVFGADHGAMAVVAALVGGGFAATAHAAKATTRAALNTSPEPFTNVGASLLEDGMVPAGLWLAVMHPLVFALMFAAVLALSVWLIARSWRFLRGLVARVARIFSGRPDPGVAPAFRLSKHSPPGDR
;
A
#
# COMPACT_ATOMS: atom_id res chain seq x y z
N MET A 1 9.58 -4.14 32.82
CA MET A 1 9.36 -3.51 31.51
C MET A 1 7.96 -2.94 31.53
N ASN A 2 7.80 -1.63 31.32
CA ASN A 2 6.49 -0.97 31.40
C ASN A 2 5.60 -1.43 30.24
N ALA A 3 4.31 -1.60 30.50
CA ALA A 3 3.32 -1.85 29.47
C ALA A 3 3.30 -0.68 28.47
N LEU A 4 3.01 -0.98 27.20
CA LEU A 4 2.81 0.06 26.17
C LEU A 4 1.57 0.89 26.54
N ASP A 5 1.73 2.20 26.53
CA ASP A 5 0.65 3.18 26.66
C ASP A 5 -0.11 3.39 25.34
N LEU A 6 -1.26 4.04 25.44
CA LEU A 6 -2.21 4.16 24.33
C LEU A 6 -1.60 4.76 23.04
N PRO A 7 -0.77 5.81 23.06
CA PRO A 7 -0.17 6.33 21.83
C PRO A 7 0.71 5.30 21.11
N GLN A 8 1.44 4.48 21.86
CA GLN A 8 2.33 3.43 21.37
C GLN A 8 1.51 2.28 20.81
N LEU A 9 0.38 1.91 21.45
CA LEU A 9 -0.55 0.93 20.91
C LEU A 9 -1.16 1.40 19.58
N LEU A 10 -1.61 2.66 19.50
CA LEU A 10 -2.15 3.22 18.26
C LEU A 10 -1.10 3.31 17.15
N ALA A 11 0.11 3.77 17.49
CA ALA A 11 1.24 3.84 16.55
C ALA A 11 1.63 2.44 16.06
N LEU A 12 1.72 1.46 16.98
CA LEU A 12 2.03 0.07 16.63
C LEU A 12 0.94 -0.53 15.74
N ALA A 13 -0.33 -0.34 16.05
CA ALA A 13 -1.43 -0.84 15.21
C ALA A 13 -1.40 -0.23 13.80
N ALA A 14 -1.15 1.07 13.70
CA ALA A 14 -0.97 1.76 12.44
C ALA A 14 0.25 1.24 11.65
N ALA A 15 1.39 1.08 12.33
CA ALA A 15 2.62 0.58 11.74
C ALA A 15 2.46 -0.86 11.23
N LEU A 16 1.89 -1.76 12.03
CA LEU A 16 1.65 -3.15 11.65
C LEU A 16 0.70 -3.27 10.46
N GLY A 17 -0.41 -2.52 10.49
CA GLY A 17 -1.38 -2.49 9.38
C GLY A 17 -0.73 -2.00 8.08
N TRP A 18 -0.10 -0.82 8.11
CA TRP A 18 0.55 -0.25 6.94
C TRP A 18 1.71 -1.10 6.41
N ALA A 19 2.65 -1.47 7.30
CA ALA A 19 3.84 -2.21 6.91
C ALA A 19 3.49 -3.59 6.37
N SER A 20 2.41 -4.22 6.83
CA SER A 20 1.91 -5.50 6.30
C SER A 20 1.51 -5.39 4.82
N GLY A 21 0.94 -4.25 4.41
CA GLY A 21 0.61 -3.99 3.01
C GLY A 21 1.85 -3.92 2.10
N VAL A 22 2.99 -3.51 2.66
CA VAL A 22 4.28 -3.48 1.96
C VAL A 22 4.96 -4.86 2.01
N ARG A 23 5.20 -5.39 3.22
CA ARG A 23 6.03 -6.57 3.54
C ARG A 23 5.47 -7.38 4.72
N LEU A 24 4.36 -8.11 4.51
CA LEU A 24 3.69 -8.88 5.58
C LEU A 24 4.64 -9.81 6.34
N TYR A 25 5.37 -10.68 5.65
CA TYR A 25 6.17 -11.70 6.33
C TYR A 25 7.32 -11.11 7.13
N LEU A 26 7.90 -10.00 6.64
CA LEU A 26 8.94 -9.27 7.37
C LEU A 26 8.38 -8.63 8.63
N VAL A 27 7.18 -8.05 8.56
CA VAL A 27 6.49 -7.51 9.75
C VAL A 27 6.26 -8.60 10.79
N VAL A 28 5.69 -9.74 10.39
CA VAL A 28 5.45 -10.88 11.29
C VAL A 28 6.75 -11.35 11.94
N LEU A 29 7.82 -11.50 11.14
CA LEU A 29 9.12 -11.93 11.64
C LEU A 29 9.71 -10.93 12.64
N LEU A 30 9.78 -9.64 12.28
CA LEU A 30 10.40 -8.62 13.13
C LEU A 30 9.63 -8.39 14.42
N THR A 31 8.30 -8.31 14.35
CA THR A 31 7.44 -8.20 15.53
C THR A 31 7.58 -9.44 16.41
N GLY A 32 7.58 -10.63 15.80
CA GLY A 32 7.78 -11.89 16.52
C GLY A 32 9.13 -11.97 17.20
N LEU A 33 10.23 -11.61 16.52
CA LEU A 33 11.59 -11.62 17.09
C LEU A 33 11.71 -10.62 18.24
N ALA A 34 11.14 -9.42 18.09
CA ALA A 34 11.10 -8.42 19.16
C ALA A 34 10.40 -8.93 20.41
N GLY A 35 9.32 -9.71 20.26
CA GLY A 35 8.67 -10.39 21.38
C GLY A 35 9.47 -11.57 21.92
N HIS A 36 10.02 -12.41 21.04
CA HIS A 36 10.76 -13.62 21.40
C HIS A 36 12.01 -13.32 22.23
N PHE A 37 12.76 -12.28 21.86
CA PHE A 37 13.93 -11.83 22.62
C PHE A 37 13.60 -10.87 23.77
N GLY A 38 12.31 -10.56 23.98
CA GLY A 38 11.88 -9.66 25.04
C GLY A 38 12.32 -8.20 24.85
N TRP A 39 12.61 -7.77 23.61
CA TRP A 39 12.97 -6.38 23.32
C TRP A 39 11.77 -5.44 23.49
N VAL A 40 10.57 -5.92 23.17
CA VAL A 40 9.31 -5.17 23.28
C VAL A 40 8.28 -6.04 24.00
N PRO A 41 7.58 -5.51 25.02
CA PRO A 41 6.46 -6.22 25.63
C PRO A 41 5.29 -6.27 24.64
N LEU A 42 5.18 -7.37 23.89
CA LEU A 42 4.11 -7.54 22.91
C LEU A 42 2.73 -7.59 23.61
N PRO A 43 1.73 -6.87 23.07
CA PRO A 43 0.34 -7.04 23.47
C PRO A 43 -0.13 -8.49 23.36
N GLY A 44 -1.10 -8.89 24.19
CA GLY A 44 -1.57 -10.27 24.28
C GLY A 44 -1.94 -10.90 22.93
N GLY A 45 -2.62 -10.16 22.05
CA GLY A 45 -3.02 -10.65 20.73
C GLY A 45 -1.87 -10.85 19.74
N LEU A 46 -0.66 -10.34 20.02
CA LEU A 46 0.53 -10.50 19.18
C LEU A 46 1.53 -11.52 19.73
N GLN A 47 1.32 -12.06 20.93
CA GLN A 47 2.28 -12.99 21.55
C GLN A 47 2.51 -14.26 20.73
N LEU A 48 1.50 -14.72 19.98
CA LEU A 48 1.62 -15.87 19.08
C LEU A 48 2.68 -15.66 17.99
N LEU A 49 2.99 -14.41 17.62
CA LEU A 49 4.03 -14.12 16.62
C LEU A 49 5.44 -14.49 17.12
N ALA A 50 5.66 -14.51 18.44
CA ALA A 50 6.93 -14.88 19.05
C ALA A 50 7.16 -16.41 19.10
N HIS A 51 6.19 -17.21 18.69
CA HIS A 51 6.30 -18.66 18.68
C HIS A 51 7.35 -19.12 17.64
N PRO A 52 8.30 -20.02 17.98
CA PRO A 52 9.40 -20.42 17.09
C PRO A 52 8.95 -20.92 15.70
N VAL A 53 7.81 -21.62 15.64
CA VAL A 53 7.24 -22.09 14.36
C VAL A 53 6.77 -20.91 13.49
N VAL A 54 6.17 -19.88 14.08
CA VAL A 54 5.73 -18.68 13.35
C VAL A 54 6.95 -17.90 12.86
N LEU A 55 8.00 -17.79 13.68
CA LEU A 55 9.28 -17.18 13.30
C LEU A 55 9.96 -17.93 12.14
N ALA A 56 10.03 -19.26 12.21
CA ALA A 56 10.61 -20.06 11.15
C ALA A 56 9.82 -19.95 9.84
N ALA A 57 8.48 -20.04 9.91
CA ALA A 57 7.61 -19.92 8.74
C ALA A 57 7.66 -18.53 8.11
N SER A 58 7.60 -17.47 8.92
CA SER A 58 7.72 -16.09 8.44
C SER A 58 9.11 -15.80 7.89
N GLY A 59 10.18 -16.28 8.53
CA GLY A 59 11.55 -16.18 8.01
C GLY A 59 11.73 -16.85 6.66
N PHE A 60 11.18 -18.05 6.48
CA PHE A 60 11.17 -18.73 5.18
C PHE A 60 10.42 -17.91 4.13
N MET A 61 9.23 -17.39 4.47
CA MET A 61 8.44 -16.59 3.53
C MET A 61 9.09 -15.24 3.19
N VAL A 62 9.82 -14.62 4.12
CA VAL A 62 10.66 -13.43 3.83
C VAL A 62 11.71 -13.77 2.79
N PHE A 63 12.40 -14.91 2.92
CA PHE A 63 13.39 -15.35 1.94
C PHE A 63 12.76 -15.56 0.55
N VAL A 64 11.61 -16.25 0.49
CA VAL A 64 10.87 -16.46 -0.75
C VAL A 64 10.45 -15.14 -1.40
N GLU A 65 9.89 -14.21 -0.62
CA GLU A 65 9.47 -12.89 -1.11
C GLU A 65 10.65 -12.08 -1.64
N PHE A 66 11.78 -12.08 -0.92
CA PHE A 66 13.01 -11.40 -1.35
C PHE A 66 13.56 -11.97 -2.66
N CYS A 67 13.44 -13.28 -2.89
CA CYS A 67 13.80 -13.91 -4.15
C CYS A 67 12.81 -13.59 -5.28
N ALA A 68 11.49 -13.65 -5.00
CA ALA A 68 10.44 -13.38 -5.96
C ALA A 68 10.54 -11.95 -6.54
N ASP A 69 10.85 -10.96 -5.70
CA ASP A 69 11.00 -9.56 -6.09
C ASP A 69 12.11 -9.28 -7.13
N LYS A 70 13.06 -10.21 -7.29
CA LYS A 70 14.18 -10.03 -8.24
C LYS A 70 13.85 -10.52 -9.64
N ILE A 71 12.75 -11.24 -9.83
CA ILE A 71 12.39 -11.85 -11.10
C ILE A 71 11.25 -11.02 -11.72
N PRO A 72 11.49 -10.31 -12.85
CA PRO A 72 10.45 -9.52 -13.51
C PRO A 72 9.25 -10.37 -13.90
N GLY A 73 8.04 -9.89 -13.62
CA GLY A 73 6.77 -10.57 -13.92
C GLY A 73 6.35 -11.55 -12.82
N LEU A 74 7.30 -12.26 -12.19
CA LEU A 74 7.01 -13.01 -10.97
C LEU A 74 6.67 -12.08 -9.82
N ASP A 75 7.38 -10.96 -9.69
CA ASP A 75 7.11 -9.89 -8.71
C ASP A 75 5.64 -9.41 -8.76
N SER A 76 5.13 -9.16 -9.96
CA SER A 76 3.80 -8.63 -10.21
C SER A 76 2.71 -9.67 -9.93
N LEU A 77 2.94 -10.93 -10.33
CA LEU A 77 2.04 -12.04 -10.01
C LEU A 77 2.02 -12.32 -8.50
N TRP A 78 3.18 -12.26 -7.86
CA TRP A 78 3.32 -12.45 -6.43
C TRP A 78 2.55 -11.37 -5.66
N ASP A 79 2.71 -10.10 -6.04
CA ASP A 79 1.97 -8.98 -5.44
C ASP A 79 0.45 -9.13 -5.62
N LEU A 80 -0.02 -9.56 -6.81
CA LEU A 80 -1.44 -9.80 -7.07
C LEU A 80 -2.04 -10.85 -6.12
N VAL A 81 -1.38 -12.00 -5.98
CA VAL A 81 -1.82 -13.05 -5.05
C VAL A 81 -1.79 -12.52 -3.61
N HIS A 82 -0.75 -11.78 -3.27
CA HIS A 82 -0.56 -11.28 -1.91
C HIS A 82 -1.43 -10.08 -1.55
N THR A 83 -2.11 -9.43 -2.50
CA THR A 83 -3.17 -8.46 -2.17
C THR A 83 -4.22 -9.10 -1.26
N ALA A 84 -4.63 -10.34 -1.56
CA ALA A 84 -5.65 -11.07 -0.81
C ALA A 84 -5.17 -11.55 0.57
N ILE A 85 -3.85 -11.59 0.80
CA ILE A 85 -3.25 -12.09 2.04
C ILE A 85 -2.80 -10.93 2.93
N ARG A 86 -2.05 -9.96 2.38
CA ARG A 86 -1.45 -8.83 3.10
C ARG A 86 -2.48 -7.91 3.73
N ILE A 87 -3.58 -7.64 3.03
CA ILE A 87 -4.60 -6.70 3.51
C ILE A 87 -5.36 -7.29 4.71
N PRO A 88 -5.94 -8.51 4.64
CA PRO A 88 -6.58 -9.12 5.80
C PRO A 88 -5.59 -9.40 6.94
N ALA A 89 -4.36 -9.82 6.63
CA ALA A 89 -3.35 -10.05 7.65
C ALA A 89 -2.94 -8.75 8.34
N GLY A 90 -2.82 -7.63 7.61
CA GLY A 90 -2.54 -6.31 8.19
C GLY A 90 -3.67 -5.84 9.11
N ALA A 91 -4.92 -6.07 8.72
CA ALA A 91 -6.08 -5.84 9.59
C ALA A 91 -6.01 -6.68 10.86
N ALA A 92 -5.71 -7.98 10.73
CA ALA A 92 -5.59 -8.89 11.87
C ALA A 92 -4.44 -8.51 12.82
N LEU A 93 -3.28 -8.11 12.28
CA LEU A 93 -2.14 -7.65 13.07
C LEU A 93 -2.46 -6.35 13.84
N ALA A 94 -3.12 -5.39 13.19
CA ALA A 94 -3.56 -4.17 13.86
C ALA A 94 -4.58 -4.46 14.98
N ALA A 95 -5.54 -5.36 14.73
CA ALA A 95 -6.48 -5.81 15.74
C ALA A 95 -5.79 -6.50 16.94
N GLY A 96 -4.78 -7.33 16.65
CA GLY A 96 -4.00 -8.07 17.64
C GLY A 96 -3.31 -7.19 18.68
N VAL A 97 -3.07 -5.90 18.37
CA VAL A 97 -2.52 -4.93 19.34
C VAL A 97 -3.47 -4.70 20.52
N PHE A 98 -4.78 -4.70 20.30
CA PHE A 98 -5.78 -4.42 21.33
C PHE A 98 -6.33 -5.69 22.00
N GLY A 99 -6.13 -6.87 21.39
CA GLY A 99 -6.53 -8.16 21.95
C GLY A 99 -8.06 -8.34 22.08
N ALA A 100 -8.47 -9.47 22.67
CA ALA A 100 -9.88 -9.80 22.84
C ALA A 100 -10.59 -8.95 23.91
N ASP A 101 -9.84 -8.48 24.92
CA ASP A 101 -10.38 -7.71 26.05
C ASP A 101 -10.87 -6.31 25.64
N HIS A 102 -10.41 -5.80 24.49
CA HIS A 102 -10.82 -4.54 23.92
C HIS A 102 -11.47 -4.71 22.53
N GLY A 103 -12.46 -5.60 22.43
CA GLY A 103 -13.08 -5.98 21.15
C GLY A 103 -13.50 -4.82 20.24
N ALA A 104 -14.08 -3.74 20.79
CA ALA A 104 -14.44 -2.57 19.98
C ALA A 104 -13.21 -1.87 19.36
N MET A 105 -12.15 -1.68 20.14
CA MET A 105 -10.90 -1.10 19.64
C MET A 105 -10.17 -2.04 18.68
N ALA A 106 -10.23 -3.35 18.90
CA ALA A 106 -9.67 -4.34 17.99
C ALA A 106 -10.36 -4.27 16.62
N VAL A 107 -11.69 -4.11 16.56
CA VAL A 107 -12.44 -3.93 15.31
C VAL A 107 -12.07 -2.61 14.62
N VAL A 108 -12.00 -1.51 15.37
CA VAL A 108 -11.55 -0.21 14.81
C VAL A 108 -10.15 -0.33 14.24
N ALA A 109 -9.23 -0.93 14.98
CA ALA A 109 -7.86 -1.17 14.53
C ALA A 109 -7.80 -2.09 13.31
N ALA A 110 -8.66 -3.11 13.22
CA ALA A 110 -8.75 -3.97 12.04
C ALA A 110 -9.17 -3.19 10.80
N LEU A 111 -10.22 -2.37 10.91
CA LEU A 111 -10.75 -1.59 9.79
C LEU A 111 -9.75 -0.53 9.32
N VAL A 112 -9.17 0.22 10.26
CA VAL A 112 -8.19 1.27 9.98
C VAL A 112 -6.88 0.67 9.48
N GLY A 113 -6.35 -0.36 10.17
CA GLY A 113 -5.12 -1.05 9.81
C GLY A 113 -5.22 -1.79 8.48
N GLY A 114 -6.36 -2.41 8.18
CA GLY A 114 -6.64 -2.98 6.86
C GLY A 114 -6.69 -1.93 5.77
N GLY A 115 -7.28 -0.76 6.04
CA GLY A 115 -7.25 0.39 5.13
C GLY A 115 -5.82 0.91 4.88
N PHE A 116 -4.99 0.96 5.90
CA PHE A 116 -3.58 1.30 5.76
C PHE A 116 -2.81 0.25 4.95
N ALA A 117 -3.05 -1.05 5.19
CA ALA A 117 -2.47 -2.14 4.41
C ALA A 117 -2.84 -2.02 2.93
N ALA A 118 -4.13 -1.80 2.64
CA ALA A 118 -4.63 -1.62 1.27
C ALA A 118 -4.00 -0.40 0.59
N THR A 119 -3.88 0.72 1.31
CA THR A 119 -3.26 1.94 0.79
C THR A 119 -1.78 1.74 0.49
N ALA A 120 -1.05 1.08 1.38
CA ALA A 120 0.37 0.77 1.20
C ALA A 120 0.60 -0.16 0.01
N HIS A 121 -0.22 -1.22 -0.10
CA HIS A 121 -0.14 -2.18 -1.18
C HIS A 121 -0.48 -1.53 -2.54
N ALA A 122 -1.52 -0.69 -2.58
CA ALA A 122 -1.87 0.07 -3.76
C ALA A 122 -0.75 1.06 -4.16
N ALA A 123 -0.13 1.74 -3.19
CA ALA A 123 1.00 2.62 -3.44
C ALA A 123 2.18 1.85 -4.06
N LYS A 124 2.56 0.69 -3.48
CA LYS A 124 3.57 -0.21 -4.03
C LYS A 124 3.25 -0.63 -5.46
N ALA A 125 2.02 -1.08 -5.72
CA ALA A 125 1.59 -1.47 -7.06
C ALA A 125 1.66 -0.30 -8.05
N THR A 126 1.29 0.92 -7.66
CA THR A 126 1.41 2.10 -8.52
C THR A 126 2.87 2.47 -8.82
N THR A 127 3.76 2.37 -7.82
CA THR A 127 5.19 2.59 -8.02
C THR A 127 5.77 1.53 -8.97
N ARG A 128 5.46 0.24 -8.77
CA ARG A 128 5.90 -0.84 -9.67
C ARG A 128 5.39 -0.65 -11.09
N ALA A 129 4.13 -0.26 -11.26
CA ALA A 129 3.58 0.04 -12.59
C ALA A 129 4.34 1.19 -13.28
N ALA A 130 4.75 2.22 -12.54
CA ALA A 130 5.56 3.30 -13.08
C ALA A 130 6.99 2.84 -13.41
N LEU A 131 7.62 2.07 -12.54
CA LEU A 131 8.98 1.57 -12.75
C LEU A 131 9.06 0.58 -13.92
N ASN A 132 8.07 -0.29 -14.08
CA ASN A 132 8.03 -1.27 -15.18
C ASN A 132 7.80 -0.64 -16.56
N THR A 133 7.53 0.67 -16.66
CA THR A 133 7.55 1.38 -17.96
C THR A 133 8.95 1.54 -18.54
N SER A 134 10.00 1.47 -17.72
CA SER A 134 11.40 1.42 -18.15
C SER A 134 12.16 0.41 -17.29
N PRO A 135 12.31 -0.85 -17.75
CA PRO A 135 12.85 -1.94 -16.95
C PRO A 135 14.37 -1.80 -16.76
N GLU A 136 14.77 -0.92 -15.83
CA GLU A 136 16.14 -0.84 -15.35
C GLU A 136 16.27 -1.69 -14.07
N PRO A 137 17.07 -2.78 -14.08
CA PRO A 137 17.18 -3.72 -12.96
C PRO A 137 17.51 -3.05 -11.62
N PHE A 138 18.33 -1.99 -11.66
CA PHE A 138 18.74 -1.24 -10.48
C PHE A 138 17.58 -0.54 -9.77
N THR A 139 16.57 -0.08 -10.50
CA THR A 139 15.45 0.68 -9.93
C THR A 139 14.48 -0.23 -9.17
N ASN A 140 14.23 -1.44 -9.69
CA ASN A 140 13.41 -2.45 -9.01
C ASN A 140 14.09 -2.98 -7.74
N VAL A 141 15.41 -3.18 -7.79
CA VAL A 141 16.20 -3.57 -6.60
C VAL A 141 16.20 -2.44 -5.57
N GLY A 142 16.43 -1.19 -5.99
CA GLY A 142 16.39 -0.04 -5.10
C GLY A 142 15.03 0.14 -4.40
N ALA A 143 13.93 -0.03 -5.13
CA ALA A 143 12.59 0.01 -4.55
C ALA A 143 12.37 -1.12 -3.52
N SER A 144 12.76 -2.35 -3.86
CA SER A 144 12.67 -3.51 -2.96
C SER A 144 13.49 -3.33 -1.66
N LEU A 145 14.72 -2.79 -1.77
CA LEU A 145 15.57 -2.49 -0.61
C LEU A 145 15.03 -1.34 0.24
N LEU A 146 14.43 -0.33 -0.38
CA LEU A 146 13.76 0.75 0.35
C LEU A 146 12.59 0.20 1.16
N GLU A 147 11.77 -0.69 0.58
CA GLU A 147 10.70 -1.38 1.29
C GLU A 147 11.24 -2.20 2.48
N ASP A 148 12.33 -2.94 2.27
CA ASP A 148 13.00 -3.74 3.31
C ASP A 148 13.57 -2.90 4.45
N GLY A 149 14.08 -1.70 4.17
CA GLY A 149 14.61 -0.79 5.20
C GLY A 149 13.53 0.03 5.91
N MET A 150 12.47 0.42 5.20
CA MET A 150 11.43 1.29 5.73
C MET A 150 10.54 0.58 6.76
N VAL A 151 10.33 -0.73 6.60
CA VAL A 151 9.53 -1.56 7.51
C VAL A 151 10.13 -1.63 8.93
N PRO A 152 11.38 -2.09 9.14
CA PRO A 152 12.00 -2.11 10.47
C PRO A 152 12.11 -0.69 11.05
N ALA A 153 12.42 0.32 10.25
CA ALA A 153 12.49 1.70 10.71
C ALA A 153 11.12 2.21 11.21
N GLY A 154 10.04 1.92 10.48
CA GLY A 154 8.68 2.27 10.88
C GLY A 154 8.23 1.58 12.16
N LEU A 155 8.49 0.27 12.29
CA LEU A 155 8.19 -0.49 13.50
C LEU A 155 8.98 0.03 14.71
N TRP A 156 10.26 0.32 14.53
CA TRP A 156 11.11 0.88 15.59
C TRP A 156 10.62 2.27 16.03
N LEU A 157 10.32 3.17 15.09
CA LEU A 157 9.77 4.50 15.39
C LEU A 157 8.42 4.40 16.09
N ALA A 158 7.55 3.47 15.70
CA ALA A 158 6.24 3.30 16.33
C ALA A 158 6.33 2.98 17.83
N VAL A 159 7.36 2.21 18.22
CA VAL A 159 7.59 1.83 19.63
C VAL A 159 8.37 2.91 20.38
N MET A 160 9.47 3.40 19.81
CA MET A 160 10.41 4.30 20.51
C MET A 160 10.01 5.77 20.45
N HIS A 161 9.40 6.20 19.35
CA HIS A 161 9.07 7.60 19.07
C HIS A 161 7.68 7.73 18.40
N PRO A 162 6.58 7.35 19.07
CA PRO A 162 5.25 7.21 18.47
C PRO A 162 4.72 8.50 17.83
N LEU A 163 5.06 9.67 18.38
CA LEU A 163 4.68 10.97 17.82
C LEU A 163 5.42 11.27 16.51
N VAL A 164 6.72 10.97 16.44
CA VAL A 164 7.52 11.13 15.22
C VAL A 164 7.02 10.18 14.15
N PHE A 165 6.76 8.92 14.53
CA PHE A 165 6.12 7.95 13.65
C PHE A 165 4.80 8.49 13.11
N ALA A 166 3.89 8.96 13.97
CA ALA A 166 2.57 9.44 13.55
C ALA A 166 2.65 10.59 12.53
N LEU A 167 3.56 11.56 12.73
CA LEU A 167 3.75 12.67 11.80
C LEU A 167 4.30 12.20 10.45
N MET A 168 5.35 11.37 10.46
CA MET A 168 5.93 10.82 9.24
C MET A 168 4.93 9.93 8.49
N PHE A 169 4.21 9.08 9.24
CA PHE A 169 3.21 8.19 8.71
C PHE A 169 2.05 8.94 8.06
N ALA A 170 1.56 10.01 8.69
CA ALA A 170 0.54 10.88 8.10
C ALA A 170 1.00 11.50 6.77
N ALA A 171 2.26 11.95 6.69
CA ALA A 171 2.82 12.50 5.46
C ALA A 171 2.94 11.44 4.35
N VAL A 172 3.44 10.24 4.68
CA VAL A 172 3.53 9.11 3.75
C VAL A 172 2.15 8.68 3.26
N LEU A 173 1.16 8.62 4.15
CA LEU A 173 -0.21 8.25 3.82
C LEU A 173 -0.85 9.29 2.89
N ALA A 174 -0.70 10.58 3.19
CA ALA A 174 -1.19 11.67 2.34
C ALA A 174 -0.56 11.62 0.93
N LEU A 175 0.76 11.42 0.85
CA LEU A 175 1.47 11.25 -0.41
C LEU A 175 0.96 10.02 -1.19
N SER A 176 0.79 8.89 -0.50
CA SER A 176 0.29 7.65 -1.10
C SER A 176 -1.10 7.81 -1.70
N VAL A 177 -2.04 8.38 -0.93
CA VAL A 177 -3.40 8.66 -1.39
C VAL A 177 -3.40 9.63 -2.58
N TRP A 178 -2.58 10.68 -2.53
CA TRP A 178 -2.43 11.61 -3.63
C TRP A 178 -1.90 10.94 -4.91
N LEU A 179 -0.84 10.12 -4.81
CA LEU A 179 -0.25 9.38 -5.92
C LEU A 179 -1.26 8.38 -6.53
N ILE A 180 -1.97 7.63 -5.69
CA ILE A 180 -3.00 6.69 -6.14
C ILE A 180 -4.12 7.44 -6.87
N ALA A 181 -4.64 8.52 -6.29
CA ALA A 181 -5.70 9.32 -6.91
C ALA A 181 -5.25 9.94 -8.24
N ARG A 182 -4.01 10.43 -8.31
CA ARG A 182 -3.42 10.99 -9.53
C ARG A 182 -3.29 9.93 -10.62
N SER A 183 -2.75 8.75 -10.29
CA SER A 183 -2.58 7.61 -11.19
C SER A 183 -3.93 7.12 -11.72
N TRP A 184 -4.94 7.01 -10.85
CA TRP A 184 -6.29 6.60 -11.22
C TRP A 184 -6.94 7.57 -12.22
N ARG A 185 -6.77 8.88 -12.02
CA ARG A 185 -7.27 9.90 -12.96
C ARG A 185 -6.63 9.78 -14.34
N PHE A 186 -5.33 9.52 -14.41
CA PHE A 186 -4.64 9.29 -15.67
C PHE A 186 -5.12 8.02 -16.37
N LEU A 187 -5.24 6.91 -15.63
CA LEU A 187 -5.69 5.63 -16.17
C LEU A 187 -7.11 5.74 -16.73
N ARG A 188 -8.04 6.39 -16.00
CA ARG A 188 -9.39 6.66 -16.51
C ARG A 188 -9.39 7.47 -17.81
N GLY A 189 -8.49 8.47 -17.93
CA GLY A 189 -8.34 9.28 -19.14
C GLY A 189 -7.75 8.51 -20.33
N LEU A 190 -6.91 7.52 -20.07
CA LEU A 190 -6.37 6.59 -21.08
C LEU A 190 -7.45 5.61 -21.53
N VAL A 191 -8.13 4.94 -20.60
CA VAL A 191 -9.24 4.02 -20.89
C VAL A 191 -10.35 4.72 -21.65
N ALA A 192 -10.73 5.96 -21.28
CA ALA A 192 -11.72 6.74 -22.02
C ALA A 192 -11.26 7.18 -23.42
N ARG A 193 -9.96 7.29 -23.68
CA ARG A 193 -9.41 7.54 -25.03
C ARG A 193 -9.43 6.26 -25.87
N VAL A 194 -8.97 5.15 -25.31
CA VAL A 194 -8.96 3.83 -25.96
C VAL A 194 -10.39 3.38 -26.27
N ALA A 195 -11.30 3.49 -25.30
CA ALA A 195 -12.72 3.18 -25.50
C ALA A 195 -13.36 4.06 -26.59
N ARG A 196 -12.93 5.31 -26.77
CA ARG A 196 -13.40 6.16 -27.89
C ARG A 196 -12.89 5.67 -29.25
N ILE A 197 -11.64 5.22 -29.34
CA ILE A 197 -11.08 4.63 -30.56
C ILE A 197 -11.82 3.34 -30.93
N PHE A 198 -12.14 2.49 -29.95
CA PHE A 198 -12.82 1.21 -30.18
C PHE A 198 -14.36 1.30 -30.23
N SER A 199 -14.99 2.38 -29.78
CA SER A 199 -16.46 2.52 -29.77
C SER A 199 -17.05 2.97 -31.11
N GLY A 200 -16.22 3.24 -32.13
CA GLY A 200 -16.68 3.54 -33.49
C GLY A 200 -17.65 4.73 -33.58
N ARG A 201 -17.71 5.58 -32.55
CA ARG A 201 -18.59 6.75 -32.54
C ARG A 201 -18.06 7.76 -33.56
N PRO A 202 -18.87 8.24 -34.51
CA PRO A 202 -18.43 9.26 -35.45
C PRO A 202 -17.94 10.48 -34.66
N ASP A 203 -16.86 11.10 -35.13
CA ASP A 203 -16.49 12.43 -34.68
C ASP A 203 -17.76 13.32 -34.75
N PRO A 204 -18.15 14.03 -33.67
CA PRO A 204 -19.04 15.16 -33.83
C PRO A 204 -18.21 16.15 -34.65
N GLY A 205 -18.35 16.06 -35.98
CA GLY A 205 -17.48 16.73 -36.94
C GLY A 205 -17.24 18.16 -36.49
N VAL A 206 -15.98 18.59 -36.56
CA VAL A 206 -15.57 19.93 -36.19
C VAL A 206 -16.56 20.90 -36.84
N ALA A 207 -17.36 21.59 -36.01
CA ALA A 207 -18.29 22.58 -36.52
C ALA A 207 -17.46 23.57 -37.35
N PRO A 208 -17.75 23.76 -38.65
CA PRO A 208 -16.90 24.55 -39.51
C PRO A 208 -16.72 25.94 -38.91
N ALA A 209 -15.47 26.33 -38.67
CA ALA A 209 -15.11 27.60 -38.04
C ALA A 209 -15.58 28.81 -38.87
N PHE A 210 -15.83 28.60 -40.16
CA PHE A 210 -16.41 29.58 -41.05
C PHE A 210 -17.78 29.12 -41.55
N ARG A 211 -18.84 29.83 -41.14
CA ARG A 211 -20.10 29.84 -41.87
C ARG A 211 -20.06 31.01 -42.85
N LEU A 212 -19.76 30.72 -44.11
CA LEU A 212 -19.94 31.70 -45.18
C LEU A 212 -21.44 31.95 -45.35
N SER A 213 -21.91 33.11 -44.88
CA SER A 213 -23.26 33.59 -45.17
C SER A 213 -23.37 33.82 -46.67
N LYS A 214 -24.24 33.07 -47.36
CA LYS A 214 -24.59 33.37 -48.75
C LYS A 214 -25.39 34.67 -48.76
N HIS A 215 -24.74 35.75 -49.19
CA HIS A 215 -25.44 37.00 -49.53
C HIS A 215 -26.13 36.79 -50.88
N SER A 216 -27.44 36.60 -50.88
CA SER A 216 -28.22 36.60 -52.12
C SER A 216 -28.33 38.04 -52.63
N PRO A 217 -28.03 38.33 -53.91
CA PRO A 217 -28.21 39.67 -54.45
C PRO A 217 -29.70 40.03 -54.52
N PRO A 218 -30.06 41.32 -54.41
CA PRO A 218 -31.45 41.76 -54.56
C PRO A 218 -31.90 41.45 -55.99
N GLY A 219 -33.03 40.76 -56.12
CA GLY A 219 -33.62 40.47 -57.42
C GLY A 219 -34.04 41.76 -58.11
N ASP A 220 -33.59 41.94 -59.35
CA ASP A 220 -34.11 42.94 -60.27
C ASP A 220 -35.59 42.66 -60.54
N ARG A 221 -36.43 43.68 -60.33
CA ARG A 221 -37.81 43.77 -60.82
C ARG A 221 -37.84 44.66 -62.04
#